data_AF-A0A9D9EB46-F1
#
_entry.id   AF-A0A9D9EB46-F1
#
_cell.length_a   1.000
_cell.length_b   1.000
_cell.length_c   1.000
_cell.angle_alpha   90.00
_cell.angle_beta   90.00
_cell.angle_gamma   90.00
#
_symmetry.space_group_name_H-M   'P 1'
#
loop_
_entity.id
_entity.type
_entity.pdbx_description
1 polymer ?
#
loop_
_entity_poly.entity_id
_entity_poly.type
_entity_poly.pdbx_seq_one_letter_code
_entity_poly.pdbx_strand_id
1 'polypeptide(L)'
;MNRVARFFERELRDLGLYDEVSRLCAFVGDIHNHCGISYGYGRIEDAVAFASQQLDFFSVTGHFAWPDMVDDPDMRVPEDVQNYHREGFRKLRRNWPHYKSVMDGCASASFIPFYSYEYHGFTTGDYTILCRNLGEDLPPEVADGVRDDRLDKLLAGGLDQQDRFLCTPHHIGYKKGYRGIDWDRFNPYVSPLVEIISMHGCAESFDARQKYLHTMGPRSGENTYQGGLARGLHFGVVGSTDHHNAAPGSYGYGRTVLFAEELTRDDVWNALRDRATCAASGDPVEAMLFVNGVRSGHVAPAHQGKLVIDSFVSAYDGLDVVEIVQDGKVITSQHVFPELPERRGTVSFMFGWGKKHKPAEWDIKINVEGGRLLAHSPRLRGIDMVDPLDVPEDGSKMLPTYEVEGDSIHLHVFTNGNPTAVTDCTQGFVVELEGDDDSIITLDVKVGWDGCESVRSYAIPLSLLDGQEFTDYVSGFVSPSLEIGQFRNIGTTLSHIHAEVETESQGAVYLRCYQKNGDSLFTSPVSFVEVK
;
A
#
# COMPACT_ATOMS: atom_id res chain seq x y z
N MET A 1 1.47 -20.27 -2.81
CA MET A 1 1.26 -20.04 -4.26
C MET A 1 0.43 -18.80 -4.42
N ASN A 2 0.90 -17.86 -5.25
CA ASN A 2 0.21 -16.61 -5.54
C ASN A 2 -1.10 -16.83 -6.34
N ARG A 3 -2.02 -15.85 -6.30
CA ARG A 3 -3.32 -15.89 -6.99
C ARG A 3 -3.16 -15.90 -8.51
N VAL A 4 -2.15 -15.23 -9.07
CA VAL A 4 -1.91 -15.24 -10.54
C VAL A 4 -1.65 -16.66 -11.04
N ALA A 5 -0.72 -17.39 -10.44
CA ALA A 5 -0.42 -18.78 -10.76
C ALA A 5 -1.66 -19.68 -10.60
N ARG A 6 -2.46 -19.43 -9.56
CA ARG A 6 -3.67 -20.19 -9.24
C ARG A 6 -4.78 -20.01 -10.28
N PHE A 7 -5.02 -18.78 -10.73
CA PHE A 7 -6.18 -18.46 -11.56
C PHE A 7 -5.89 -18.49 -13.06
N PHE A 8 -4.63 -18.32 -13.47
CA PHE A 8 -4.22 -18.26 -14.87
C PHE A 8 -3.31 -19.44 -15.25
N GLU A 9 -3.44 -20.59 -14.58
CA GLU A 9 -2.57 -21.75 -14.80
C GLU A 9 -2.50 -22.13 -16.29
N ARG A 10 -3.65 -22.19 -16.96
CA ARG A 10 -3.71 -22.59 -18.38
C ARG A 10 -2.99 -21.57 -19.26
N GLU A 11 -3.33 -20.30 -19.12
CA GLU A 11 -2.75 -19.20 -19.89
C GLU A 11 -1.24 -19.12 -19.69
N LEU A 12 -0.77 -19.26 -18.44
CA LEU A 12 0.65 -19.28 -18.09
C LEU A 12 1.38 -20.50 -18.68
N ARG A 13 0.73 -21.67 -18.75
CA ARG A 13 1.31 -22.86 -19.38
C ARG A 13 1.41 -22.70 -20.90
N ASP A 14 0.39 -22.13 -21.53
CA ASP A 14 0.39 -21.85 -22.97
C ASP A 14 1.52 -20.88 -23.36
N LEU A 15 1.90 -19.96 -22.47
CA LEU A 15 3.01 -19.01 -22.63
C LEU A 15 4.37 -19.52 -22.13
N GLY A 16 4.43 -20.68 -21.47
CA GLY A 16 5.66 -21.19 -20.87
C GLY A 16 6.14 -20.42 -19.62
N LEU A 17 5.27 -19.63 -19.00
CA LEU A 17 5.56 -18.79 -17.82
C LEU A 17 5.19 -19.47 -16.49
N TYR A 18 4.45 -20.58 -16.53
CA TYR A 18 3.89 -21.20 -15.30
C TYR A 18 4.96 -21.56 -14.27
N ASP A 19 6.10 -22.12 -14.67
CA ASP A 19 7.14 -22.55 -13.74
C ASP A 19 7.86 -21.37 -13.08
N GLU A 20 7.98 -20.23 -13.75
CA GLU A 20 8.52 -18.99 -13.17
C GLU A 20 7.50 -18.41 -12.18
N VAL A 21 6.25 -18.25 -12.62
CA VAL A 21 5.20 -17.57 -11.86
C VAL A 21 4.77 -18.39 -10.64
N SER A 22 4.67 -19.72 -10.73
CA SER A 22 4.21 -20.58 -9.63
C SER A 22 5.23 -20.76 -8.49
N ARG A 23 6.50 -20.45 -8.73
CA ARG A 23 7.54 -20.42 -7.68
C ARG A 23 7.42 -19.21 -6.77
N LEU A 24 6.80 -18.13 -7.26
CA LEU A 24 6.66 -16.90 -6.49
C LEU A 24 5.45 -16.97 -5.56
N CYS A 25 5.60 -16.34 -4.40
CA CYS A 25 4.52 -15.95 -3.51
C CYS A 25 4.32 -14.44 -3.61
N ALA A 26 3.11 -13.98 -3.26
CA ALA A 26 2.81 -12.57 -3.13
C ALA A 26 2.78 -12.22 -1.63
N PHE A 27 3.49 -11.15 -1.27
CA PHE A 27 3.57 -10.64 0.10
C PHE A 27 3.14 -9.17 0.12
N VAL A 28 2.49 -8.76 1.20
CA VAL A 28 1.98 -7.41 1.40
C VAL A 28 2.82 -6.70 2.46
N GLY A 29 3.19 -5.45 2.21
CA GLY A 29 3.96 -4.67 3.17
C GLY A 29 3.74 -3.17 3.13
N ASP A 30 4.28 -2.52 4.15
CA ASP A 30 4.32 -1.06 4.30
C ASP A 30 5.71 -0.67 4.81
N ILE A 31 6.50 -0.01 3.97
CA ILE A 31 7.91 0.33 4.25
C ILE A 31 8.09 1.80 4.61
N HIS A 32 6.99 2.54 4.82
CA HIS A 32 7.04 3.92 5.23
C HIS A 32 5.77 4.30 6.00
N ASN A 33 5.89 4.38 7.31
CA ASN A 33 4.86 4.89 8.23
C ASN A 33 5.54 5.41 9.49
N HIS A 34 4.77 6.09 10.34
CA HIS A 34 5.32 6.74 11.53
C HIS A 34 4.53 6.41 12.79
N CYS A 35 5.23 6.51 13.91
CA CYS A 35 4.62 6.46 15.23
C CYS A 35 5.33 7.40 16.22
N GLY A 36 4.98 7.28 17.50
CA GLY A 36 5.52 8.07 18.59
C GLY A 36 7.00 7.92 18.90
N ILE A 37 7.77 7.15 18.11
CA ILE A 37 9.25 7.11 18.22
C ILE A 37 9.89 8.44 17.83
N SER A 38 9.26 9.21 16.94
CA SER A 38 9.63 10.56 16.52
C SER A 38 8.44 11.50 16.78
N TYR A 39 8.01 12.34 15.84
CA TYR A 39 6.89 13.26 16.03
C TYR A 39 5.52 12.74 15.56
N GLY A 40 5.40 11.45 15.22
CA GLY A 40 4.10 10.78 15.07
C GLY A 40 3.48 10.38 16.42
N TYR A 41 2.45 9.53 16.36
CA TYR A 41 1.63 9.11 17.51
C TYR A 41 1.55 7.59 17.68
N GLY A 42 1.12 7.17 18.87
CA GLY A 42 1.03 5.75 19.24
C GLY A 42 2.38 5.15 19.59
N ARG A 43 2.39 4.03 20.31
CA ARG A 43 3.63 3.36 20.67
C ARG A 43 4.14 2.53 19.50
N ILE A 44 5.43 2.21 19.51
CA ILE A 44 6.03 1.32 18.51
C ILE A 44 5.42 -0.09 18.60
N GLU A 45 5.05 -0.53 19.80
CA GLU A 45 4.38 -1.81 20.04
C GLU A 45 2.99 -1.84 19.41
N ASP A 46 2.26 -0.72 19.44
CA ASP A 46 0.94 -0.63 18.82
C ASP A 46 1.07 -0.69 17.29
N ALA A 47 2.09 -0.02 16.73
CA ALA A 47 2.39 -0.09 15.29
C ALA A 47 2.73 -1.52 14.85
N VAL A 48 3.57 -2.23 15.61
CA VAL A 48 3.94 -3.62 15.34
C VAL A 48 2.72 -4.54 15.42
N ALA A 49 1.89 -4.38 16.46
CA ALA A 49 0.72 -5.21 16.66
C ALA A 49 -0.38 -4.95 15.61
N PHE A 50 -0.51 -3.72 15.11
CA PHE A 50 -1.40 -3.41 14.00
C PHE A 50 -0.89 -3.99 12.68
N ALA A 51 0.41 -3.81 12.39
CA ALA A 51 1.06 -4.34 11.19
C ALA A 51 0.90 -5.87 11.08
N SER A 52 1.09 -6.61 12.19
CA SER A 52 1.02 -8.07 12.20
C SER A 52 -0.36 -8.65 11.88
N GLN A 53 -1.42 -7.83 11.88
CA GLN A 53 -2.76 -8.28 11.48
C GLN A 53 -2.90 -8.39 9.96
N GLN A 54 -2.12 -7.66 9.17
CA GLN A 54 -2.39 -7.50 7.74
C GLN A 54 -1.17 -7.39 6.82
N LEU A 55 0.06 -7.41 7.35
CA LEU A 55 1.29 -7.29 6.58
C LEU A 55 2.22 -8.47 6.83
N ASP A 56 2.92 -8.90 5.78
CA ASP A 56 3.99 -9.90 5.82
C ASP A 56 5.36 -9.27 6.12
N PHE A 57 5.56 -8.02 5.69
CA PHE A 57 6.76 -7.25 5.97
C PHE A 57 6.43 -5.78 6.21
N PHE A 58 7.21 -5.10 7.03
CA PHE A 58 6.98 -3.70 7.32
C PHE A 58 8.23 -3.01 7.85
N SER A 59 8.20 -1.69 7.89
CA SER A 59 9.07 -0.91 8.77
C SER A 59 8.25 0.08 9.57
N VAL A 60 8.84 0.67 10.60
CA VAL A 60 8.34 1.92 11.18
C VAL A 60 9.46 2.93 11.02
N THR A 61 9.13 4.06 10.42
CA THR A 61 10.09 5.07 9.99
C THR A 61 10.17 6.18 11.01
N GLY A 62 11.40 6.57 11.34
CA GLY A 62 11.66 7.70 12.20
C GLY A 62 12.11 8.91 11.39
N HIS A 63 11.45 10.04 11.58
CA HIS A 63 11.95 11.33 11.08
C HIS A 63 13.34 11.64 11.65
N PHE A 64 14.35 11.75 10.78
CA PHE A 64 15.75 11.76 11.18
C PHE A 64 16.42 13.12 11.04
N ALA A 65 16.28 13.77 9.87
CA ALA A 65 16.93 15.05 9.61
C ALA A 65 16.27 15.83 8.48
N TRP A 66 16.43 17.15 8.52
CA TRP A 66 16.09 18.07 7.44
C TRP A 66 17.28 19.03 7.21
N PRO A 67 18.28 18.61 6.40
CA PRO A 67 19.55 19.33 6.26
C PRO A 67 19.41 20.77 5.77
N ASP A 68 18.53 21.01 4.79
CA ASP A 68 18.41 22.28 4.07
C ASP A 68 17.23 23.15 4.55
N MET A 69 16.67 22.86 5.73
CA MET A 69 15.47 23.52 6.27
C MET A 69 15.58 25.05 6.38
N VAL A 70 16.80 25.59 6.52
CA VAL A 70 17.08 27.01 6.72
C VAL A 70 18.15 27.57 5.77
N ASP A 71 18.47 26.83 4.71
CA ASP A 71 19.55 27.22 3.79
C ASP A 71 19.14 28.37 2.85
N ASP A 72 17.87 28.44 2.48
CA ASP A 72 17.32 29.50 1.62
C ASP A 72 16.67 30.62 2.46
N PRO A 73 17.23 31.84 2.50
CA PRO A 73 16.68 32.96 3.27
C PRO A 73 15.33 33.46 2.74
N ASP A 74 15.01 33.21 1.47
CA ASP A 74 13.73 33.57 0.86
C ASP A 74 12.64 32.52 1.13
N MET A 75 13.03 31.33 1.60
CA MET A 75 12.12 30.25 2.01
C MET A 75 11.92 30.24 3.53
N ARG A 76 10.85 30.93 3.98
CA ARG A 76 10.55 31.00 5.40
C ARG A 76 9.84 29.74 5.91
N VAL A 77 10.55 28.89 6.65
CA VAL A 77 9.95 27.90 7.55
C VAL A 77 9.67 28.56 8.91
N PRO A 78 8.42 28.55 9.42
CA PRO A 78 8.09 29.10 10.73
C PRO A 78 8.95 28.50 11.86
N GLU A 79 9.33 29.31 12.86
CA GLU A 79 10.26 28.89 13.93
C GLU A 79 9.70 27.74 14.78
N ASP A 80 8.38 27.76 15.04
CA ASP A 80 7.64 26.69 15.69
C ASP A 80 7.71 25.38 14.91
N VAL A 81 7.56 25.42 13.58
CA VAL A 81 7.71 24.26 12.70
C VAL A 81 9.15 23.73 12.73
N GLN A 82 10.16 24.61 12.68
CA GLN A 82 11.56 24.20 12.79
C GLN A 82 11.85 23.51 14.12
N ASN A 83 11.34 24.06 15.23
CA ASN A 83 11.55 23.53 16.57
C ASN A 83 10.85 22.19 16.75
N TYR A 84 9.64 22.03 16.21
CA TYR A 84 8.90 20.77 16.17
C TYR A 84 9.70 19.65 15.49
N HIS A 85 10.22 19.88 14.28
CA HIS A 85 11.00 18.88 13.56
C HIS A 85 12.30 18.54 14.30
N ARG A 86 13.04 19.56 14.77
CA ARG A 86 14.28 19.35 15.54
C ARG A 86 14.05 18.54 16.82
N GLU A 87 12.93 18.73 17.52
CA GLU A 87 12.60 17.90 18.68
C GLU A 87 12.24 16.47 18.28
N GLY A 88 11.49 16.26 17.20
CA GLY A 88 11.22 14.91 16.71
C GLY A 88 12.48 14.13 16.32
N PHE A 89 13.46 14.78 15.71
CA PHE A 89 14.76 14.18 15.38
C PHE A 89 15.52 13.76 16.65
N ARG A 90 15.54 14.62 17.68
CA ARG A 90 16.14 14.28 19.00
C ARG A 90 15.39 13.16 19.70
N LYS A 91 14.06 13.18 19.63
CA LYS A 91 13.19 12.14 20.19
C LYS A 91 13.45 10.79 19.52
N LEU A 92 13.62 10.75 18.20
CA LEU A 92 14.02 9.54 17.48
C LEU A 92 15.34 8.98 18.02
N ARG A 93 16.39 9.81 18.14
CA ARG A 93 17.69 9.36 18.66
C ARG A 93 17.59 8.78 20.06
N ARG A 94 16.84 9.43 20.96
CA ARG A 94 16.60 8.96 22.32
C ARG A 94 15.87 7.61 22.34
N ASN A 95 14.94 7.41 21.40
CA ASN A 95 14.10 6.22 21.32
C ASN A 95 14.72 5.09 20.48
N TRP A 96 15.78 5.34 19.71
CA TRP A 96 16.39 4.36 18.79
C TRP A 96 16.76 3.02 19.47
N PRO A 97 17.35 2.98 20.69
CA PRO A 97 17.62 1.70 21.35
C PRO A 97 16.36 0.88 21.63
N HIS A 98 15.27 1.54 22.03
CA HIS A 98 13.99 0.88 22.28
C HIS A 98 13.32 0.43 20.97
N TYR A 99 13.36 1.28 19.94
CA TYR A 99 12.93 0.94 18.59
C TYR A 99 13.59 -0.35 18.09
N LYS A 100 14.93 -0.42 18.15
CA LYS A 100 15.69 -1.62 17.75
C LYS A 100 15.23 -2.86 18.51
N SER A 101 15.09 -2.75 19.83
CA SER A 101 14.64 -3.85 20.67
C SER A 101 13.25 -4.38 20.29
N VAL A 102 12.31 -3.50 19.94
CA VAL A 102 10.95 -3.90 19.56
C VAL A 102 10.91 -4.50 18.16
N MET A 103 11.59 -3.87 17.20
CA MET A 103 11.68 -4.36 15.82
C MET A 103 12.42 -5.70 15.74
N ASP A 104 13.46 -5.93 16.55
CA ASP A 104 14.13 -7.23 16.60
C ASP A 104 13.24 -8.29 17.25
N GLY A 105 12.51 -7.91 18.31
CA GLY A 105 11.67 -8.82 19.09
C GLY A 105 10.40 -9.27 18.37
N CYS A 106 9.94 -8.54 17.35
CA CYS A 106 8.73 -8.90 16.60
C CYS A 106 8.99 -9.77 15.35
N ALA A 107 10.25 -9.93 14.94
CA ALA A 107 10.59 -10.72 13.77
C ALA A 107 10.15 -12.19 13.93
N SER A 108 9.48 -12.73 12.92
CA SER A 108 9.04 -14.12 12.89
C SER A 108 9.14 -14.70 11.47
N ALA A 109 8.92 -16.01 11.32
CA ALA A 109 8.89 -16.65 10.00
C ALA A 109 7.73 -16.17 9.10
N SER A 110 6.72 -15.51 9.68
CA SER A 110 5.55 -14.97 8.98
C SER A 110 5.48 -13.44 9.01
N PHE A 111 6.53 -12.76 9.51
CA PHE A 111 6.51 -11.32 9.71
C PHE A 111 7.91 -10.71 9.75
N ILE A 112 8.26 -9.90 8.74
CA ILE A 112 9.63 -9.40 8.52
C ILE A 112 9.71 -7.88 8.78
N PRO A 113 10.26 -7.44 9.94
CA PRO A 113 10.50 -6.03 10.24
C PRO A 113 11.76 -5.51 9.55
N PHE A 114 11.78 -4.26 9.09
CA PHE A 114 12.99 -3.56 8.64
C PHE A 114 13.20 -2.28 9.46
N TYR A 115 14.46 -1.93 9.73
CA TYR A 115 14.74 -0.61 10.29
C TYR A 115 14.60 0.45 9.19
N SER A 116 14.09 1.63 9.54
CA SER A 116 14.05 2.75 8.59
C SER A 116 14.06 4.10 9.29
N TYR A 117 14.51 5.10 8.54
CA TYR A 117 14.49 6.49 8.96
C TYR A 117 14.37 7.42 7.75
N GLU A 118 13.86 8.63 7.96
CA GLU A 118 13.47 9.54 6.89
C GLU A 118 14.29 10.84 6.90
N TYR A 119 14.72 11.28 5.73
CA TYR A 119 15.22 12.63 5.50
C TYR A 119 14.17 13.48 4.81
N HIS A 120 14.03 14.72 5.25
CA HIS A 120 13.39 15.77 4.47
C HIS A 120 14.41 16.56 3.66
N GLY A 121 13.99 17.09 2.52
CA GLY A 121 14.82 17.97 1.70
C GLY A 121 14.01 18.88 0.80
N PHE A 122 14.25 20.18 0.86
CA PHE A 122 13.70 21.10 -0.14
C PHE A 122 14.33 20.86 -1.51
N THR A 123 15.63 20.57 -1.54
CA THR A 123 16.42 20.48 -2.75
C THR A 123 16.25 19.14 -3.46
N THR A 124 16.18 18.03 -2.71
CA THR A 124 16.12 16.66 -3.26
C THR A 124 14.71 16.07 -3.26
N GLY A 125 13.81 16.63 -2.44
CA GLY A 125 12.65 15.92 -1.93
C GLY A 125 13.02 15.03 -0.75
N ASP A 126 12.02 14.30 -0.26
CA ASP A 126 12.15 13.48 0.93
C ASP A 126 12.41 12.02 0.59
N TYR A 127 13.16 11.35 1.48
CA TYR A 127 13.66 9.99 1.27
C TYR A 127 13.55 9.15 2.53
N THR A 128 12.96 7.97 2.38
CA THR A 128 12.98 6.90 3.37
C THR A 128 14.21 6.02 3.12
N ILE A 129 15.04 5.87 4.14
CA ILE A 129 16.21 4.99 4.12
C ILE A 129 15.83 3.68 4.81
N LEU A 130 15.57 2.65 4.01
CA LEU A 130 15.32 1.29 4.51
C LEU A 130 16.65 0.59 4.73
N CYS A 131 16.80 -0.09 5.86
CA CYS A 131 18.04 -0.77 6.25
C CYS A 131 17.90 -2.28 6.07
N ARG A 132 18.85 -2.92 5.39
CA ARG A 132 18.83 -4.37 5.16
C ARG A 132 19.00 -5.14 6.48
N ASN A 133 19.98 -4.73 7.26
CA ASN A 133 20.43 -5.49 8.42
C ASN A 133 19.81 -4.93 9.70
N LEU A 134 19.41 -5.83 10.60
CA LEU A 134 19.12 -5.47 11.98
C LEU A 134 20.43 -5.11 12.69
N GLY A 135 20.37 -4.13 13.60
CA GLY A 135 21.55 -3.57 14.27
C GLY A 135 22.14 -2.31 13.64
N GLU A 136 21.58 -1.80 12.53
CA GLU A 136 21.97 -0.51 11.97
C GLU A 136 21.69 0.63 12.97
N ASP A 137 22.66 1.51 13.13
CA ASP A 137 22.55 2.71 13.97
C ASP A 137 22.27 3.96 13.12
N LEU A 138 21.55 4.90 13.72
CA LEU A 138 21.34 6.21 13.11
C LEU A 138 22.68 6.90 12.85
N PRO A 139 22.86 7.59 11.71
CA PRO A 139 24.08 8.35 11.47
C PRO A 139 24.35 9.35 12.61
N PRO A 140 25.63 9.59 12.99
CA PRO A 140 25.99 10.45 14.10
C PRO A 140 25.53 11.89 13.88
N GLU A 141 25.32 12.65 14.95
CA GLU A 141 24.95 14.08 14.84
C GLU A 141 26.03 14.88 14.11
N VAL A 142 25.56 15.87 13.35
CA VAL A 142 26.43 16.84 12.67
C VAL A 142 26.68 17.98 13.64
N ALA A 143 27.95 18.40 13.76
CA ALA A 143 28.31 19.51 14.64
C ALA A 143 27.72 20.84 14.15
N ASP A 144 27.38 21.74 15.07
CA ASP A 144 26.84 23.06 14.75
C ASP A 144 27.73 23.81 13.75
N GLY A 145 27.12 24.38 12.71
CA GLY A 145 27.82 25.11 11.65
C GLY A 145 28.49 24.24 10.58
N VAL A 146 28.42 22.91 10.69
CA VAL A 146 28.85 21.99 9.63
C VAL A 146 27.65 21.65 8.74
N ARG A 147 27.84 21.70 7.43
CA ARG A 147 26.81 21.27 6.47
C ARG A 147 26.52 19.78 6.66
N ASP A 148 25.24 19.44 6.79
CA ASP A 148 24.79 18.05 6.78
C ASP A 148 24.69 17.56 5.33
N ASP A 149 25.67 16.75 4.91
CA ASP A 149 25.78 16.18 3.57
C ASP A 149 25.50 14.67 3.55
N ARG A 150 24.87 14.13 4.60
CA ARG A 150 24.67 12.67 4.76
C ARG A 150 23.72 12.11 3.71
N LEU A 151 22.61 12.79 3.43
CA LEU A 151 21.70 12.39 2.34
C LEU A 151 22.41 12.52 0.99
N ASP A 152 23.11 13.62 0.72
CA ASP A 152 23.86 13.81 -0.52
C ASP A 152 24.88 12.68 -0.75
N LYS A 153 25.57 12.23 0.30
CA LYS A 153 26.50 11.09 0.23
C LYS A 153 25.81 9.76 -0.05
N LEU A 154 24.64 9.51 0.55
CA LEU A 154 23.84 8.32 0.26
C LEU A 154 23.39 8.32 -1.21
N LEU A 155 22.87 9.46 -1.68
CA LEU A 155 22.37 9.63 -3.05
C LEU A 155 23.49 9.63 -4.10
N ALA A 156 24.72 9.96 -3.74
CA ALA A 156 25.90 9.84 -4.60
C ALA A 156 26.50 8.41 -4.64
N GLY A 157 25.92 7.45 -3.93
CA GLY A 157 26.38 6.06 -3.86
C GLY A 157 26.21 5.26 -5.15
N GLY A 158 26.75 4.05 -5.15
CA GLY A 158 26.63 3.06 -6.24
C GLY A 158 25.72 1.88 -5.88
N LEU A 159 25.69 0.87 -6.73
CA LEU A 159 24.87 -0.35 -6.53
C LEU A 159 25.21 -1.10 -5.23
N ASP A 160 26.46 -1.03 -4.78
CA ASP A 160 26.93 -1.62 -3.52
C ASP A 160 26.23 -1.02 -2.29
N GLN A 161 25.70 0.20 -2.42
CA GLN A 161 24.86 0.81 -1.39
C GLN A 161 23.61 -0.04 -1.12
N GLN A 162 23.04 -0.69 -2.15
CA GLN A 162 21.83 -1.51 -2.03
C GLN A 162 22.04 -2.80 -1.24
N ASP A 163 23.29 -3.18 -0.94
CA ASP A 163 23.58 -4.30 -0.02
C ASP A 163 23.35 -3.91 1.44
N ARG A 164 23.14 -2.62 1.73
CA ARG A 164 22.93 -2.10 3.08
C ARG A 164 21.68 -1.22 3.19
N PHE A 165 21.42 -0.36 2.21
CA PHE A 165 20.36 0.63 2.24
C PHE A 165 19.64 0.77 0.90
N LEU A 166 18.31 0.89 0.96
CA LEU A 166 17.51 1.40 -0.16
C LEU A 166 17.05 2.82 0.18
N CYS A 167 17.31 3.77 -0.72
CA CYS A 167 16.91 5.16 -0.55
C CYS A 167 15.65 5.42 -1.39
N THR A 168 14.47 5.38 -0.80
CA THR A 168 13.20 5.49 -1.54
C THR A 168 12.66 6.92 -1.43
N PRO A 169 12.63 7.73 -2.51
CA PRO A 169 11.92 8.99 -2.47
C PRO A 169 10.42 8.74 -2.31
N HIS A 170 9.77 9.56 -1.50
CA HIS A 170 8.35 9.38 -1.16
C HIS A 170 7.54 10.67 -1.28
N HIS A 171 6.22 10.51 -1.28
CA HIS A 171 5.23 11.55 -1.59
C HIS A 171 5.68 12.52 -2.69
N ILE A 172 6.23 11.97 -3.78
CA ILE A 172 7.02 12.72 -4.77
C ILE A 172 6.29 13.89 -5.42
N GLY A 173 4.94 13.87 -5.39
CA GLY A 173 4.01 14.77 -6.08
C GLY A 173 4.17 16.26 -5.81
N TYR A 174 4.80 16.66 -4.70
CA TYR A 174 4.91 18.07 -4.34
C TYR A 174 5.80 18.87 -5.31
N LYS A 175 5.76 20.20 -5.18
CA LYS A 175 6.57 21.11 -6.00
C LYS A 175 8.06 20.95 -5.67
N LYS A 176 8.92 20.85 -6.70
CA LYS A 176 10.39 20.93 -6.54
C LYS A 176 10.79 22.22 -5.78
N GLY A 177 11.68 22.09 -4.80
CA GLY A 177 11.99 23.15 -3.84
C GLY A 177 11.07 23.17 -2.61
N TYR A 178 9.99 22.39 -2.60
CA TYR A 178 9.00 22.33 -1.51
C TYR A 178 8.72 20.87 -1.15
N ARG A 179 9.79 20.10 -0.85
CA ARG A 179 9.76 18.66 -0.49
C ARG A 179 9.26 17.71 -1.59
N GLY A 180 8.98 18.23 -2.78
CA GLY A 180 8.76 17.42 -3.98
C GLY A 180 10.07 16.91 -4.58
N ILE A 181 10.01 15.78 -5.29
CA ILE A 181 11.19 15.15 -5.88
C ILE A 181 11.93 16.10 -6.84
N ASP A 182 13.26 16.03 -6.82
CA ASP A 182 14.11 16.52 -7.89
C ASP A 182 14.65 15.35 -8.72
N TRP A 183 13.99 15.06 -9.84
CA TRP A 183 14.41 14.03 -10.79
C TRP A 183 15.83 14.25 -11.37
N ASP A 184 16.35 15.48 -11.38
CA ASP A 184 17.71 15.76 -11.87
C ASP A 184 18.78 15.25 -10.88
N ARG A 185 18.39 14.97 -9.63
CA ARG A 185 19.24 14.45 -8.55
C ARG A 185 18.94 13.00 -8.20
N PHE A 186 17.91 12.41 -8.82
CA PHE A 186 17.54 11.03 -8.57
C PHE A 186 18.62 10.07 -9.07
N ASN A 187 19.00 9.10 -8.23
CA ASN A 187 20.00 8.10 -8.57
C ASN A 187 19.41 6.67 -8.47
N PRO A 188 19.11 6.03 -9.62
CA PRO A 188 18.50 4.69 -9.62
C PRO A 188 19.41 3.59 -9.04
N TYR A 189 20.72 3.84 -8.92
CA TYR A 189 21.66 2.87 -8.34
C TYR A 189 21.56 2.75 -6.82
N VAL A 190 20.90 3.69 -6.13
CA VAL A 190 20.64 3.61 -4.68
C VAL A 190 19.15 3.71 -4.35
N SER A 191 18.37 4.18 -5.31
CA SER A 191 16.92 4.35 -5.25
C SER A 191 16.23 3.46 -6.27
N PRO A 192 16.23 2.12 -6.12
CA PRO A 192 15.57 1.25 -7.08
C PRO A 192 14.05 1.41 -7.05
N LEU A 193 13.48 1.98 -5.99
CA LEU A 193 12.04 2.13 -5.77
C LEU A 193 11.66 3.60 -5.57
N VAL A 194 10.43 3.94 -5.92
CA VAL A 194 9.79 5.23 -5.68
C VAL A 194 8.42 4.99 -5.06
N GLU A 195 8.11 5.67 -3.95
CA GLU A 195 6.77 5.61 -3.36
C GLU A 195 5.84 6.57 -4.10
N ILE A 196 4.76 6.01 -4.66
CA ILE A 196 3.81 6.77 -5.49
C ILE A 196 2.40 6.79 -4.91
N ILE A 197 2.14 6.07 -3.82
CA ILE A 197 0.89 6.10 -3.07
C ILE A 197 1.21 6.17 -1.59
N SER A 198 0.63 7.17 -0.93
CA SER A 198 0.57 7.27 0.53
C SER A 198 -0.67 8.04 0.99
N MET A 199 -0.77 8.39 2.27
CA MET A 199 -1.78 9.34 2.77
C MET A 199 -1.73 10.70 2.06
N HIS A 200 -0.61 11.02 1.42
CA HIS A 200 -0.47 12.20 0.58
C HIS A 200 -1.27 12.11 -0.71
N GLY A 201 -1.70 10.93 -1.16
CA GLY A 201 -2.42 10.68 -2.41
C GLY A 201 -1.62 9.83 -3.40
N CYS A 202 -2.01 9.83 -4.68
CA CYS A 202 -1.30 9.08 -5.72
C CYS A 202 -0.54 10.00 -6.68
N ALA A 203 0.76 9.78 -6.83
CA ALA A 203 1.64 10.48 -7.76
C ALA A 203 1.95 9.66 -9.03
N GLU A 204 1.09 8.73 -9.44
CA GLU A 204 1.29 8.03 -10.72
C GLU A 204 1.32 9.02 -11.90
N SER A 205 0.36 9.94 -11.93
CA SER A 205 0.25 11.00 -12.94
C SER A 205 -0.47 12.22 -12.36
N PHE A 206 -0.51 13.31 -13.13
CA PHE A 206 -1.28 14.49 -12.77
C PHE A 206 -2.78 14.18 -12.65
N ASP A 207 -3.27 13.20 -13.40
CA ASP A 207 -4.67 12.78 -13.47
C ASP A 207 -5.00 11.57 -12.57
N ALA A 208 -4.05 11.08 -11.76
CA ALA A 208 -4.30 9.90 -10.93
C ALA A 208 -5.47 10.15 -9.95
N ARG A 209 -6.30 9.11 -9.75
CA ARG A 209 -7.62 9.21 -9.07
C ARG A 209 -7.52 9.73 -7.64
N GLN A 210 -6.57 9.22 -6.85
CA GLN A 210 -6.35 9.65 -5.47
C GLN A 210 -5.64 11.00 -5.45
N LYS A 211 -6.34 12.02 -4.93
CA LYS A 211 -5.89 13.41 -4.92
C LYS A 211 -4.94 13.69 -3.77
N TYR A 212 -4.10 14.70 -3.96
CA TYR A 212 -3.30 15.26 -2.88
C TYR A 212 -4.15 16.24 -2.06
N LEU A 213 -4.55 15.80 -0.86
CA LEU A 213 -5.37 16.57 0.09
C LEU A 213 -4.63 16.88 1.40
N HIS A 214 -3.39 16.40 1.54
CA HIS A 214 -2.54 16.68 2.69
C HIS A 214 -2.11 18.16 2.76
N THR A 215 -1.80 18.65 3.96
CA THR A 215 -1.53 20.07 4.27
C THR A 215 -0.36 20.68 3.50
N MET A 216 0.57 19.85 3.02
CA MET A 216 1.72 20.27 2.21
C MET A 216 1.36 20.78 0.80
N GLY A 217 0.13 20.53 0.32
CA GLY A 217 -0.39 21.13 -0.91
C GLY A 217 -0.72 20.14 -2.02
N PRO A 218 -0.87 20.63 -3.27
CA PRO A 218 -1.27 19.81 -4.41
C PRO A 218 -0.07 19.14 -5.11
N ARG A 219 -0.39 18.23 -6.04
CA ARG A 219 0.58 17.73 -7.03
C ARG A 219 1.13 18.86 -7.90
N SER A 220 2.36 18.72 -8.38
CA SER A 220 3.05 19.75 -9.16
C SER A 220 3.81 19.19 -10.36
N GLY A 221 3.47 19.67 -11.56
CA GLY A 221 4.21 19.41 -12.79
C GLY A 221 4.43 17.92 -13.08
N GLU A 222 5.67 17.59 -13.45
CA GLU A 222 6.13 16.23 -13.79
C GLU A 222 6.70 15.47 -12.58
N ASN A 223 6.41 15.91 -11.36
CA ASN A 223 6.84 15.21 -10.15
C ASN A 223 5.95 13.97 -9.90
N THR A 224 5.92 13.06 -10.88
CA THR A 224 5.05 11.90 -10.93
C THR A 224 5.82 10.68 -11.44
N TYR A 225 5.27 9.49 -11.23
CA TYR A 225 5.80 8.24 -11.79
C TYR A 225 6.02 8.38 -13.30
N GLN A 226 4.97 8.80 -14.04
CA GLN A 226 5.08 9.02 -15.48
C GLN A 226 6.14 10.08 -15.85
N GLY A 227 6.30 11.13 -15.06
CA GLY A 227 7.32 12.16 -15.30
C GLY A 227 8.75 11.63 -15.13
N GLY A 228 8.97 10.76 -14.13
CA GLY A 228 10.24 10.04 -13.98
C GLY A 228 10.51 9.10 -15.16
N LEU A 229 9.50 8.33 -15.59
CA LEU A 229 9.62 7.42 -16.75
C LEU A 229 9.88 8.16 -18.06
N ALA A 230 9.23 9.31 -18.28
CA ALA A 230 9.43 10.14 -19.48
C ALA A 230 10.86 10.68 -19.60
N ARG A 231 11.63 10.70 -18.49
CA ARG A 231 13.05 11.06 -18.46
C ARG A 231 13.98 9.87 -18.70
N GLY A 232 13.45 8.68 -18.97
CA GLY A 232 14.24 7.45 -19.17
C GLY A 232 14.79 6.86 -17.87
N LEU A 233 14.32 7.32 -16.70
CA LEU A 233 14.77 6.79 -15.43
C LEU A 233 14.18 5.40 -15.17
N HIS A 234 15.01 4.50 -14.64
CA HIS A 234 14.62 3.13 -14.32
C HIS A 234 14.47 2.94 -12.81
N PHE A 235 13.24 2.69 -12.37
CA PHE A 235 12.88 2.45 -10.98
C PHE A 235 11.57 1.67 -10.91
N GLY A 236 11.31 1.03 -9.77
CA GLY A 236 10.06 0.35 -9.44
C GLY A 236 9.19 1.20 -8.54
N VAL A 237 7.98 0.72 -8.26
CA VAL A 237 7.00 1.46 -7.46
C VAL A 237 6.64 0.74 -6.18
N VAL A 238 6.38 1.53 -5.13
CA VAL A 238 5.82 1.06 -3.86
C VAL A 238 4.66 1.94 -3.44
N GLY A 239 3.77 1.34 -2.65
CA GLY A 239 2.75 2.05 -1.87
C GLY A 239 3.07 1.86 -0.39
N SER A 240 3.01 2.91 0.40
CA SER A 240 3.26 2.87 1.84
C SER A 240 2.45 3.96 2.50
N THR A 241 2.08 3.81 3.75
CA THR A 241 0.99 4.64 4.28
C THR A 241 1.41 6.08 4.55
N ASP A 242 2.68 6.28 4.93
CA ASP A 242 3.23 7.51 5.51
C ASP A 242 2.40 8.01 6.70
N HIS A 243 1.67 7.11 7.37
CA HIS A 243 0.68 7.51 8.36
C HIS A 243 1.34 7.76 9.72
N HIS A 244 1.01 8.89 10.37
CA HIS A 244 1.59 9.28 11.68
C HIS A 244 0.87 8.75 12.92
N ASN A 245 0.15 7.63 12.84
CA ASN A 245 -0.77 7.19 13.89
C ASN A 245 -0.48 5.82 14.53
N ALA A 246 0.65 5.18 14.22
CA ALA A 246 0.95 3.79 14.59
C ALA A 246 0.00 2.76 13.95
N ALA A 247 -0.40 2.96 12.69
CA ALA A 247 -1.20 1.99 11.93
C ALA A 247 -0.57 1.64 10.56
N PRO A 248 0.59 0.95 10.54
CA PRO A 248 1.19 0.46 9.30
C PRO A 248 0.20 -0.34 8.46
N GLY A 249 0.16 -0.08 7.15
CA GLY A 249 -0.72 -0.78 6.22
C GLY A 249 -2.19 -0.42 6.34
N SER A 250 -2.54 0.67 7.05
CA SER A 250 -3.89 1.23 7.11
C SER A 250 -4.55 1.26 5.73
N TYR A 251 -5.65 0.52 5.58
CA TYR A 251 -6.31 0.31 4.31
C TYR A 251 -6.78 1.64 3.67
N GLY A 252 -6.50 1.81 2.38
CA GLY A 252 -6.84 3.02 1.62
C GLY A 252 -5.71 4.05 1.52
N TYR A 253 -4.60 3.86 2.25
CA TYR A 253 -3.49 4.81 2.29
C TYR A 253 -2.20 4.34 1.63
N GLY A 254 -2.17 3.19 0.97
CA GLY A 254 -0.94 2.69 0.32
C GLY A 254 -0.41 1.41 0.94
N ARG A 255 -0.22 0.39 0.10
CA ARG A 255 0.40 -0.90 0.44
C ARG A 255 1.27 -1.36 -0.72
N THR A 256 2.34 -2.08 -0.42
CA THR A 256 3.22 -2.69 -1.42
C THR A 256 2.87 -4.15 -1.55
N VAL A 257 2.58 -4.60 -2.78
CA VAL A 257 2.52 -6.03 -3.12
C VAL A 257 3.86 -6.40 -3.73
N LEU A 258 4.49 -7.46 -3.23
CA LEU A 258 5.83 -7.89 -3.59
C LEU A 258 5.83 -9.37 -3.97
N PHE A 259 6.58 -9.74 -5.02
CA PHE A 259 6.72 -11.12 -5.46
C PHE A 259 8.11 -11.67 -5.16
N ALA A 260 8.17 -12.73 -4.35
CA ALA A 260 9.40 -13.40 -3.92
C ALA A 260 9.17 -14.91 -3.73
N GLU A 261 10.21 -15.74 -3.75
CA GLU A 261 10.06 -17.20 -3.59
C GLU A 261 9.61 -17.57 -2.17
N GLU A 262 10.22 -16.98 -1.15
CA GLU A 262 9.93 -17.24 0.26
C GLU A 262 9.78 -15.94 1.08
N LEU A 263 9.12 -16.03 2.24
CA LEU A 263 9.02 -14.92 3.19
C LEU A 263 10.27 -14.88 4.07
N THR A 264 11.39 -14.49 3.47
CA THR A 264 12.64 -14.26 4.19
C THR A 264 13.08 -12.81 4.04
N ARG A 265 13.89 -12.33 4.98
CA ARG A 265 14.48 -10.99 4.89
C ARG A 265 15.26 -10.79 3.59
N ASP A 266 16.02 -11.81 3.18
CA ASP A 266 16.86 -11.74 1.99
C ASP A 266 16.00 -11.72 0.73
N ASP A 267 14.96 -12.54 0.64
CA ASP A 267 14.09 -12.59 -0.53
C ASP A 267 13.20 -11.35 -0.65
N VAL A 268 12.67 -10.84 0.46
CA VAL A 268 11.96 -9.55 0.48
C VAL A 268 12.89 -8.42 0.06
N TRP A 269 14.11 -8.36 0.60
CA TRP A 269 15.09 -7.34 0.21
C TRP A 269 15.48 -7.43 -1.26
N ASN A 270 15.75 -8.65 -1.77
CA ASN A 270 16.08 -8.88 -3.16
C ASN A 270 14.93 -8.48 -4.09
N ALA A 271 13.68 -8.81 -3.75
CA ALA A 271 12.53 -8.42 -4.54
C ALA A 271 12.28 -6.90 -4.54
N LEU A 272 12.51 -6.20 -3.43
CA LEU A 272 12.52 -4.73 -3.37
C LEU A 272 13.61 -4.16 -4.29
N ARG A 273 14.83 -4.69 -4.19
CA ARG A 273 15.98 -4.28 -5.01
C ARG A 273 15.74 -4.50 -6.51
N ASP A 274 15.12 -5.63 -6.84
CA ASP A 274 14.84 -6.07 -8.21
C ASP A 274 13.51 -5.51 -8.74
N ARG A 275 12.86 -4.60 -7.98
CA ARG A 275 11.64 -3.88 -8.37
C ARG A 275 10.46 -4.80 -8.67
N ALA A 276 10.44 -5.99 -8.05
CA ALA A 276 9.38 -6.99 -8.18
C ALA A 276 8.13 -6.61 -7.36
N THR A 277 7.71 -5.35 -7.47
CA THR A 277 6.73 -4.69 -6.60
C THR A 277 5.60 -4.05 -7.41
N CYS A 278 4.46 -3.87 -6.73
CA CYS A 278 3.34 -3.06 -7.14
C CYS A 278 2.93 -2.12 -5.99
N ALA A 279 2.41 -0.94 -6.34
CA ALA A 279 1.84 0.02 -5.41
C ALA A 279 0.31 -0.10 -5.44
N ALA A 280 -0.31 -0.48 -4.32
CA ALA A 280 -1.76 -0.57 -4.14
C ALA A 280 -2.28 0.56 -3.25
N SER A 281 -3.46 1.13 -3.52
CA SER A 281 -4.11 2.09 -2.60
C SER A 281 -4.79 1.40 -1.42
N GLY A 282 -5.44 0.28 -1.69
CA GLY A 282 -6.16 -0.53 -0.73
C GLY A 282 -5.82 -1.98 -1.01
N ASP A 283 -6.77 -2.77 -1.52
CA ASP A 283 -6.66 -4.23 -1.71
C ASP A 283 -5.31 -4.67 -2.28
N PRO A 284 -4.73 -5.79 -1.79
CA PRO A 284 -3.43 -6.27 -2.24
C PRO A 284 -3.58 -7.00 -3.58
N VAL A 285 -4.05 -6.29 -4.61
CA VAL A 285 -4.24 -6.82 -5.96
C VAL A 285 -2.92 -7.40 -6.46
N GLU A 286 -2.95 -8.65 -6.90
CA GLU A 286 -1.79 -9.28 -7.51
C GLU A 286 -1.83 -9.03 -9.01
N ALA A 287 -0.82 -8.31 -9.53
CA ALA A 287 -0.66 -8.12 -10.95
C ALA A 287 0.76 -8.44 -11.43
N MET A 288 0.85 -9.12 -12.56
CA MET A 288 2.11 -9.37 -13.27
C MET A 288 1.99 -8.89 -14.70
N LEU A 289 2.99 -8.14 -15.16
CA LEU A 289 3.11 -7.68 -16.53
C LEU A 289 4.37 -8.30 -17.15
N PHE A 290 4.23 -8.83 -18.35
CA PHE A 290 5.32 -9.27 -19.21
C PHE A 290 5.27 -8.49 -20.52
N VAL A 291 6.40 -7.92 -20.93
CA VAL A 291 6.55 -7.23 -22.21
C VAL A 291 7.72 -7.87 -22.94
N ASN A 292 7.45 -8.43 -24.12
CA ASN A 292 8.40 -9.25 -24.87
C ASN A 292 9.02 -10.38 -24.03
N GLY A 293 8.21 -11.00 -23.16
CA GLY A 293 8.64 -12.05 -22.24
C GLY A 293 9.45 -11.56 -21.02
N VAL A 294 9.65 -10.25 -20.84
CA VAL A 294 10.37 -9.68 -19.70
C VAL A 294 9.38 -9.16 -18.66
N ARG A 295 9.53 -9.60 -17.41
CA ARG A 295 8.64 -9.23 -16.29
C ARG A 295 8.84 -7.79 -15.82
N SER A 296 7.77 -7.15 -15.37
CA SER A 296 7.77 -5.85 -14.66
C SER A 296 8.87 -5.77 -13.60
N GLY A 297 9.56 -4.62 -13.54
CA GLY A 297 10.73 -4.38 -12.70
C GLY A 297 12.07 -4.55 -13.45
N HIS A 298 12.07 -5.24 -14.59
CA HIS A 298 13.29 -5.53 -15.36
C HIS A 298 13.44 -4.62 -16.59
N VAL A 299 14.60 -4.73 -17.25
CA VAL A 299 14.93 -4.02 -18.48
C VAL A 299 14.93 -5.03 -19.64
N ALA A 300 14.09 -4.80 -20.63
CA ALA A 300 14.02 -5.56 -21.86
C ALA A 300 14.99 -5.02 -22.92
N PRO A 301 15.44 -5.85 -23.89
CA PRO A 301 16.11 -5.36 -25.08
C PRO A 301 15.23 -4.41 -25.89
N ALA A 302 15.83 -3.44 -26.57
CA ALA A 302 15.10 -2.58 -27.50
C ALA A 302 14.32 -3.40 -28.54
N HIS A 303 13.09 -2.97 -28.83
CA HIS A 303 12.21 -3.66 -29.77
C HIS A 303 12.19 -2.98 -31.15
N GLN A 304 11.79 -3.71 -32.18
CA GLN A 304 11.75 -3.25 -33.57
C GLN A 304 10.32 -2.91 -33.98
N GLY A 305 9.73 -1.88 -33.38
CA GLY A 305 8.40 -1.39 -33.76
C GLY A 305 7.21 -2.16 -33.16
N LYS A 306 7.45 -3.25 -32.44
CA LYS A 306 6.37 -4.12 -31.92
C LYS A 306 6.63 -4.61 -30.49
N LEU A 307 5.57 -4.65 -29.69
CA LEU A 307 5.51 -5.23 -28.35
C LEU A 307 4.56 -6.43 -28.32
N VAL A 308 4.96 -7.49 -27.63
CA VAL A 308 4.09 -8.59 -27.18
C VAL A 308 3.84 -8.38 -25.70
N ILE A 309 2.57 -8.29 -25.30
CA ILE A 309 2.14 -7.92 -23.96
C ILE A 309 1.28 -9.05 -23.40
N ASP A 310 1.68 -9.54 -22.23
CA ASP A 310 0.90 -10.45 -21.41
C ASP A 310 0.74 -9.84 -20.02
N SER A 311 -0.49 -9.62 -19.58
CA SER A 311 -0.76 -9.10 -18.24
C SER A 311 -1.81 -9.92 -17.52
N PHE A 312 -1.56 -10.21 -16.25
CA PHE A 312 -2.44 -10.98 -15.38
C PHE A 312 -2.79 -10.16 -14.14
N VAL A 313 -4.06 -10.02 -13.83
CA VAL A 313 -4.55 -9.28 -12.65
C VAL A 313 -5.53 -10.15 -11.88
N SER A 314 -5.31 -10.29 -10.58
CA SER A 314 -6.25 -10.90 -9.63
C SER A 314 -6.59 -9.92 -8.51
N ALA A 315 -7.83 -9.44 -8.54
CA ALA A 315 -8.34 -8.43 -7.64
C ALA A 315 -9.23 -9.03 -6.53
N TYR A 316 -9.70 -8.18 -5.61
CA TYR A 316 -10.56 -8.55 -4.48
C TYR A 316 -11.97 -7.95 -4.59
N ASP A 317 -12.19 -7.03 -5.52
CA ASP A 317 -13.48 -6.50 -5.95
C ASP A 317 -13.57 -6.61 -7.48
N GLY A 318 -14.73 -6.30 -8.04
CA GLY A 318 -14.91 -6.24 -9.48
C GLY A 318 -13.97 -5.21 -10.10
N LEU A 319 -13.28 -5.60 -11.17
CA LEU A 319 -12.46 -4.69 -11.96
C LEU A 319 -13.34 -3.68 -12.70
N ASP A 320 -12.92 -2.42 -12.66
CA ASP A 320 -13.48 -1.32 -13.44
C ASP A 320 -12.72 -1.20 -14.78
N VAL A 321 -11.38 -1.23 -14.71
CA VAL A 321 -10.53 -1.20 -15.89
C VAL A 321 -9.13 -1.74 -15.57
N VAL A 322 -8.51 -2.40 -16.56
CA VAL A 322 -7.07 -2.72 -16.60
C VAL A 322 -6.47 -2.05 -17.82
N GLU A 323 -5.38 -1.30 -17.65
CA GLU A 323 -4.72 -0.55 -18.71
C GLU A 323 -3.22 -0.82 -18.73
N ILE A 324 -2.66 -0.96 -19.93
CA ILE A 324 -1.23 -0.99 -20.16
C ILE A 324 -0.83 0.37 -20.72
N VAL A 325 0.17 0.99 -20.09
CA VAL A 325 0.55 2.39 -20.34
C VAL A 325 1.99 2.45 -20.84
N GLN A 326 2.22 3.22 -21.90
CA GLN A 326 3.54 3.61 -22.41
C GLN A 326 3.55 5.13 -22.65
N ASP A 327 4.56 5.84 -22.15
CA ASP A 327 4.69 7.30 -22.29
C ASP A 327 3.43 8.09 -21.89
N GLY A 328 2.80 7.68 -20.79
CA GLY A 328 1.57 8.29 -20.29
C GLY A 328 0.32 8.03 -21.15
N LYS A 329 0.41 7.18 -22.18
CA LYS A 329 -0.71 6.78 -23.05
C LYS A 329 -1.10 5.33 -22.82
N VAL A 330 -2.39 5.08 -22.77
CA VAL A 330 -2.94 3.71 -22.75
C VAL A 330 -2.75 3.10 -24.13
N ILE A 331 -1.96 2.03 -24.22
CA ILE A 331 -1.65 1.33 -25.47
C ILE A 331 -2.54 0.10 -25.70
N THR A 332 -3.08 -0.48 -24.63
CA THR A 332 -4.15 -1.50 -24.67
C THR A 332 -4.87 -1.51 -23.32
N SER A 333 -6.13 -1.95 -23.30
CA SER A 333 -6.94 -2.00 -22.09
C SER A 333 -8.05 -3.04 -22.15
N GLN A 334 -8.58 -3.39 -20.98
CA GLN A 334 -9.79 -4.18 -20.80
C GLN A 334 -10.76 -3.42 -19.88
N HIS A 335 -12.03 -3.31 -20.31
CA HIS A 335 -13.11 -2.64 -19.57
C HIS A 335 -14.32 -3.54 -19.32
N VAL A 336 -14.32 -4.74 -19.92
CA VAL A 336 -15.43 -5.70 -19.80
C VAL A 336 -14.86 -6.99 -19.22
N PHE A 337 -15.42 -7.40 -18.09
CA PHE A 337 -14.99 -8.57 -17.34
C PHE A 337 -16.19 -9.51 -17.22
N PRO A 338 -16.14 -10.70 -17.85
CA PRO A 338 -17.27 -11.60 -17.92
C PRO A 338 -17.51 -12.30 -16.58
N GLU A 339 -18.77 -12.59 -16.26
CA GLU A 339 -19.07 -13.53 -15.18
C GLU A 339 -18.79 -14.96 -15.66
N LEU A 340 -18.15 -15.76 -14.81
CA LEU A 340 -17.98 -17.19 -15.02
C LEU A 340 -19.18 -17.95 -14.44
N PRO A 341 -19.53 -19.12 -15.00
CA PRO A 341 -20.65 -19.92 -14.52
C PRO A 341 -20.45 -20.47 -13.09
N GLU A 342 -19.22 -20.48 -12.61
CA GLU A 342 -18.87 -20.91 -11.26
C GLU A 342 -19.36 -19.89 -10.22
N ARG A 343 -19.99 -20.37 -9.15
CA ARG A 343 -20.43 -19.53 -8.03
C ARG A 343 -19.31 -19.39 -7.00
N ARG A 344 -18.18 -18.90 -7.52
CA ARG A 344 -16.97 -18.54 -6.79
C ARG A 344 -16.71 -17.05 -6.97
N GLY A 345 -16.33 -16.37 -5.90
CA GLY A 345 -16.18 -14.92 -5.93
C GLY A 345 -15.80 -14.33 -4.59
N THR A 346 -15.92 -13.01 -4.48
CA THR A 346 -15.64 -12.28 -3.24
C THR A 346 -16.89 -11.58 -2.69
N VAL A 347 -16.94 -11.43 -1.37
CA VAL A 347 -17.93 -10.61 -0.65
C VAL A 347 -17.19 -9.75 0.36
N SER A 348 -17.49 -8.45 0.37
CA SER A 348 -16.92 -7.52 1.34
C SER A 348 -17.86 -7.28 2.52
N PHE A 349 -17.27 -7.01 3.68
CA PHE A 349 -17.95 -6.62 4.89
C PHE A 349 -17.36 -5.29 5.36
N MET A 350 -18.22 -4.35 5.70
CA MET A 350 -17.81 -3.06 6.26
C MET A 350 -18.63 -2.75 7.50
N PHE A 351 -17.97 -2.23 8.53
CA PHE A 351 -18.53 -1.92 9.82
C PHE A 351 -18.11 -0.51 10.21
N GLY A 352 -19.04 0.31 10.67
CA GLY A 352 -18.74 1.67 11.12
C GLY A 352 -19.90 2.64 10.98
N TRP A 353 -19.63 3.83 10.46
CA TRP A 353 -20.56 4.97 10.42
C TRP A 353 -21.11 5.33 11.81
N GLY A 354 -22.19 6.11 11.85
CA GLY A 354 -22.79 6.63 13.09
C GLY A 354 -22.27 8.02 13.47
N LYS A 355 -22.45 8.37 14.74
CA LYS A 355 -22.08 9.71 15.24
C LYS A 355 -20.56 9.86 15.36
N LYS A 356 -20.06 11.03 14.94
CA LYS A 356 -18.67 11.45 15.19
C LYS A 356 -18.41 11.54 16.68
N HIS A 357 -17.17 11.24 17.08
CA HIS A 357 -16.69 11.26 18.47
C HIS A 357 -17.48 10.32 19.41
N LYS A 358 -18.12 9.30 18.83
CA LYS A 358 -18.79 8.22 19.57
C LYS A 358 -18.29 6.89 19.05
N PRO A 359 -17.15 6.39 19.57
CA PRO A 359 -16.60 5.13 19.11
C PRO A 359 -17.56 3.98 19.38
N ALA A 360 -17.54 3.00 18.50
CA ALA A 360 -18.26 1.74 18.62
C ALA A 360 -17.25 0.59 18.66
N GLU A 361 -17.44 -0.30 19.62
CA GLU A 361 -16.72 -1.56 19.75
C GLU A 361 -17.56 -2.66 19.11
N TRP A 362 -16.95 -3.44 18.22
CA TRP A 362 -17.61 -4.49 17.47
C TRP A 362 -16.96 -5.83 17.78
N ASP A 363 -17.80 -6.84 17.96
CA ASP A 363 -17.46 -8.26 18.05
C ASP A 363 -18.35 -8.97 17.03
N ILE A 364 -17.73 -9.50 15.97
CA ILE A 364 -18.42 -9.97 14.77
C ILE A 364 -17.93 -11.37 14.42
N LYS A 365 -18.85 -12.31 14.30
CA LYS A 365 -18.58 -13.64 13.75
C LYS A 365 -19.25 -13.80 12.40
N ILE A 366 -18.46 -14.14 11.38
CA ILE A 366 -18.91 -14.39 10.00
C ILE A 366 -18.75 -15.88 9.70
N ASN A 367 -19.77 -16.52 9.12
CA ASN A 367 -19.68 -17.90 8.63
C ASN A 367 -20.32 -18.04 7.25
N VAL A 368 -19.96 -19.10 6.54
CA VAL A 368 -20.60 -19.50 5.28
C VAL A 368 -21.22 -20.89 5.48
N GLU A 369 -22.55 -20.99 5.38
CA GLU A 369 -23.31 -22.24 5.42
C GLU A 369 -23.61 -22.70 3.98
N GLY A 370 -23.45 -24.00 3.71
CA GLY A 370 -23.66 -24.56 2.36
C GLY A 370 -22.58 -24.20 1.33
N GLY A 371 -21.59 -23.40 1.72
CA GLY A 371 -20.42 -23.05 0.91
C GLY A 371 -19.11 -23.24 1.68
N ARG A 372 -18.02 -22.69 1.15
CA ARG A 372 -16.67 -22.79 1.70
C ARG A 372 -15.93 -21.47 1.60
N LEU A 373 -15.25 -21.10 2.67
CA LEU A 373 -14.33 -19.98 2.69
C LEU A 373 -12.98 -20.42 2.10
N LEU A 374 -12.49 -19.68 1.11
CA LEU A 374 -11.28 -20.02 0.36
C LEU A 374 -10.07 -19.18 0.79
N ALA A 375 -10.33 -17.90 1.01
CA ALA A 375 -9.31 -16.93 1.39
C ALA A 375 -9.97 -15.69 2.01
N HIS A 376 -9.15 -14.82 2.56
CA HIS A 376 -9.59 -13.55 3.09
C HIS A 376 -8.52 -12.48 2.91
N SER A 377 -8.93 -11.22 3.01
CA SER A 377 -8.02 -10.08 3.17
C SER A 377 -8.63 -9.08 4.17
N PRO A 378 -7.89 -8.70 5.22
CA PRO A 378 -8.27 -7.59 6.08
C PRO A 378 -8.29 -6.25 5.32
N ARG A 379 -9.26 -5.41 5.65
CA ARG A 379 -9.35 -3.98 5.25
C ARG A 379 -9.39 -3.12 6.52
N LEU A 380 -8.33 -3.25 7.33
CA LEU A 380 -8.23 -2.61 8.64
C LEU A 380 -7.62 -1.22 8.51
N ARG A 381 -8.23 -0.24 9.18
CA ARG A 381 -7.83 1.16 9.16
C ARG A 381 -7.35 1.63 10.52
N GLY A 382 -6.29 2.42 10.52
CA GLY A 382 -5.95 3.27 11.65
C GLY A 382 -6.87 4.49 11.74
N ILE A 383 -6.74 5.24 12.84
CA ILE A 383 -7.41 6.53 12.99
C ILE A 383 -6.76 7.55 12.05
N ASP A 384 -7.51 8.04 11.07
CA ASP A 384 -7.01 9.07 10.15
C ASP A 384 -6.53 10.31 10.90
N MET A 385 -5.31 10.76 10.57
CA MET A 385 -4.69 11.97 11.12
C MET A 385 -3.94 12.66 9.99
N VAL A 386 -4.53 13.73 9.49
CA VAL A 386 -3.95 14.53 8.40
C VAL A 386 -2.81 15.41 8.90
N ASP A 387 -2.96 16.03 10.08
CA ASP A 387 -1.90 16.78 10.74
C ASP A 387 -1.39 15.97 11.94
N PRO A 388 -0.07 15.67 12.00
CA PRO A 388 0.58 15.14 13.18
C PRO A 388 0.49 16.04 14.42
N LEU A 389 -0.28 17.12 14.47
CA LEU A 389 -0.60 17.91 15.66
C LEU A 389 -2.04 17.66 16.19
N ASP A 390 -2.89 16.94 15.45
CA ASP A 390 -4.29 16.66 15.78
C ASP A 390 -4.46 15.43 16.70
N VAL A 391 -3.84 15.44 17.89
CA VAL A 391 -3.92 14.33 18.86
C VAL A 391 -5.37 14.08 19.33
N PRO A 392 -5.88 12.84 19.29
CA PRO A 392 -7.07 12.48 20.04
C PRO A 392 -6.82 12.55 21.56
N GLU A 393 -7.71 13.19 22.33
CA GLU A 393 -7.59 13.34 23.79
C GLU A 393 -7.67 12.01 24.58
N ASP A 394 -8.24 10.96 23.96
CA ASP A 394 -8.36 9.62 24.56
C ASP A 394 -7.28 8.69 23.99
N GLY A 395 -6.30 8.36 24.84
CA GLY A 395 -5.14 7.54 24.51
C GLY A 395 -5.42 6.03 24.46
N SER A 396 -6.68 5.59 24.59
CA SER A 396 -7.05 4.17 24.47
C SER A 396 -7.29 3.79 23.01
N LYS A 397 -6.22 3.54 22.25
CA LYS A 397 -6.34 2.89 20.93
C LYS A 397 -6.43 1.39 21.14
N MET A 398 -7.64 0.84 21.06
CA MET A 398 -7.80 -0.62 20.96
C MET A 398 -7.49 -1.06 19.52
N LEU A 399 -6.60 -2.03 19.40
CA LEU A 399 -6.15 -2.56 18.13
C LEU A 399 -7.22 -3.49 17.54
N PRO A 400 -7.52 -3.40 16.23
CA PRO A 400 -8.36 -4.39 15.59
C PRO A 400 -7.65 -5.75 15.59
N THR A 401 -8.39 -6.82 15.84
CA THR A 401 -7.89 -8.19 15.72
C THR A 401 -8.90 -9.06 14.98
N TYR A 402 -8.42 -10.15 14.39
CA TYR A 402 -9.28 -11.19 13.88
C TYR A 402 -8.62 -12.56 13.96
N GLU A 403 -9.45 -13.59 13.97
CA GLU A 403 -9.05 -14.99 13.94
C GLU A 403 -9.88 -15.73 12.87
N VAL A 404 -9.27 -16.75 12.25
CA VAL A 404 -9.93 -17.58 11.22
C VAL A 404 -9.83 -19.04 11.64
N GLU A 405 -10.99 -19.69 11.76
CA GLU A 405 -11.10 -21.11 12.11
C GLU A 405 -12.06 -21.81 11.14
N GLY A 406 -11.50 -22.61 10.22
CA GLY A 406 -12.28 -23.27 9.17
C GLY A 406 -12.99 -22.26 8.26
N ASP A 407 -14.32 -22.35 8.18
CA ASP A 407 -15.19 -21.44 7.41
C ASP A 407 -15.74 -20.27 8.26
N SER A 408 -15.11 -19.99 9.39
CA SER A 408 -15.50 -18.94 10.33
C SER A 408 -14.41 -17.88 10.47
N ILE A 409 -14.83 -16.61 10.52
CA ILE A 409 -13.95 -15.48 10.87
C ILE A 409 -14.56 -14.76 12.07
N HIS A 410 -13.76 -14.54 13.10
CA HIS A 410 -14.13 -13.73 14.26
C HIS A 410 -13.30 -12.45 14.28
N LEU A 411 -13.95 -11.29 14.29
CA LEU A 411 -13.31 -9.98 14.28
C LEU A 411 -13.69 -9.19 15.54
N HIS A 412 -12.70 -8.52 16.12
CA HIS A 412 -12.90 -7.49 17.14
C HIS A 412 -12.33 -6.18 16.63
N VAL A 413 -13.18 -5.19 16.39
CA VAL A 413 -12.77 -3.94 15.74
C VAL A 413 -13.40 -2.72 16.38
N PHE A 414 -12.77 -1.57 16.16
CA PHE A 414 -13.20 -0.28 16.69
C PHE A 414 -13.39 0.71 15.55
N THR A 415 -14.52 1.40 15.58
CA THR A 415 -14.88 2.40 14.57
C THR A 415 -15.31 3.68 15.23
N ASN A 416 -15.18 4.80 14.52
CA ASN A 416 -15.82 6.06 14.89
C ASN A 416 -16.57 6.59 13.66
N GLY A 417 -17.56 7.45 13.87
CA GLY A 417 -18.26 8.09 12.75
C GLY A 417 -17.28 8.86 11.85
N ASN A 418 -17.43 8.71 10.54
CA ASN A 418 -16.54 9.30 9.53
C ASN A 418 -16.33 10.82 9.77
N PRO A 419 -15.07 11.29 9.94
CA PRO A 419 -14.76 12.70 10.22
C PRO A 419 -15.20 13.65 9.10
N THR A 420 -15.13 13.21 7.85
CA THR A 420 -15.54 13.98 6.67
C THR A 420 -16.29 13.08 5.68
N ALA A 421 -16.80 13.64 4.59
CA ALA A 421 -17.45 12.86 3.53
C ALA A 421 -16.46 12.05 2.67
N VAL A 422 -15.16 12.25 2.84
CA VAL A 422 -14.09 11.57 2.06
C VAL A 422 -13.11 10.81 2.96
N THR A 423 -13.21 10.96 4.28
CA THR A 423 -12.42 10.21 5.26
C THR A 423 -13.20 9.00 5.72
N ASP A 424 -12.76 7.82 5.31
CA ASP A 424 -13.36 6.55 5.69
C ASP A 424 -12.72 6.03 6.99
N CYS A 425 -13.50 5.94 8.05
CA CYS A 425 -13.10 5.35 9.34
C CYS A 425 -13.82 4.03 9.62
N THR A 426 -14.41 3.41 8.60
CA THR A 426 -14.95 2.06 8.71
C THR A 426 -13.83 1.04 8.82
N GLN A 427 -14.15 -0.09 9.40
CA GLN A 427 -13.31 -1.29 9.39
C GLN A 427 -13.94 -2.27 8.42
N GLY A 428 -13.13 -3.10 7.78
CA GLY A 428 -13.69 -4.06 6.83
C GLY A 428 -12.86 -5.30 6.65
N PHE A 429 -13.47 -6.21 5.89
CA PHE A 429 -12.91 -7.49 5.52
C PHE A 429 -13.43 -7.86 4.13
N VAL A 430 -12.67 -8.62 3.37
CA VAL A 430 -13.17 -9.26 2.15
C VAL A 430 -12.85 -10.74 2.21
N VAL A 431 -13.83 -11.57 1.87
CA VAL A 431 -13.68 -13.03 1.83
C VAL A 431 -13.82 -13.50 0.41
N GLU A 432 -13.00 -14.47 0.03
CA GLU A 432 -13.20 -15.29 -1.16
C GLU A 432 -13.95 -16.54 -0.73
N LEU A 433 -15.05 -16.84 -1.41
CA LEU A 433 -15.89 -18.00 -1.11
C LEU A 433 -16.28 -18.75 -2.39
N GLU A 434 -16.66 -19.99 -2.20
CA GLU A 434 -17.28 -20.87 -3.19
C GLU A 434 -18.55 -21.44 -2.60
N GLY A 435 -19.65 -21.40 -3.35
CA GLY A 435 -20.94 -21.90 -2.90
C GLY A 435 -21.88 -22.14 -4.07
N ASP A 436 -23.17 -22.10 -3.77
CA ASP A 436 -24.29 -22.24 -4.70
C ASP A 436 -25.40 -21.21 -4.37
N ASP A 437 -26.55 -21.31 -5.04
CA ASP A 437 -27.67 -20.37 -4.86
C ASP A 437 -28.34 -20.51 -3.48
N ASP A 438 -28.13 -21.65 -2.82
CA ASP A 438 -28.67 -22.01 -1.51
C ASP A 438 -27.69 -21.70 -0.36
N SER A 439 -26.46 -21.31 -0.69
CA SER A 439 -25.44 -20.93 0.28
C SER A 439 -25.83 -19.66 1.03
N ILE A 440 -25.55 -19.63 2.34
CA ILE A 440 -25.97 -18.55 3.25
C ILE A 440 -24.75 -17.99 3.96
N ILE A 441 -24.61 -16.66 3.93
CA ILE A 441 -23.65 -15.95 4.77
C ILE A 441 -24.35 -15.59 6.09
N THR A 442 -23.80 -16.06 7.20
CA THR A 442 -24.31 -15.74 8.54
C THR A 442 -23.37 -14.79 9.27
N LEU A 443 -23.96 -13.79 9.95
CA LEU A 443 -23.23 -12.83 10.77
C LEU A 443 -23.88 -12.76 12.15
N ASP A 444 -23.11 -13.00 13.20
CA ASP A 444 -23.47 -12.64 14.57
C ASP A 444 -22.69 -11.38 14.94
N VAL A 445 -23.41 -10.31 15.27
CA VAL A 445 -22.86 -8.98 15.48
C VAL A 445 -23.25 -8.48 16.85
N LYS A 446 -22.24 -8.19 17.67
CA LYS A 446 -22.37 -7.53 18.96
C LYS A 446 -21.68 -6.17 18.90
N VAL A 447 -22.40 -5.12 19.29
CA VAL A 447 -21.88 -3.73 19.27
C VAL A 447 -22.10 -3.05 20.60
N GLY A 448 -21.01 -2.57 21.19
CA GLY A 448 -21.02 -1.63 22.31
C GLY A 448 -20.97 -0.19 21.77
N TRP A 449 -22.03 0.60 22.00
CA TRP A 449 -22.09 1.99 21.57
C TRP A 449 -23.01 2.84 22.46
N ASP A 450 -22.53 4.03 22.83
CA ASP A 450 -23.29 5.02 23.64
C ASP A 450 -23.82 4.46 24.98
N GLY A 451 -23.05 3.57 25.63
CA GLY A 451 -23.43 2.91 26.88
C GLY A 451 -24.50 1.82 26.72
N CYS A 452 -24.87 1.48 25.48
CA CYS A 452 -25.79 0.40 25.15
C CYS A 452 -25.05 -0.73 24.43
N GLU A 453 -25.53 -1.95 24.63
CA GLU A 453 -25.08 -3.13 23.90
C GLU A 453 -26.22 -3.58 22.98
N SER A 454 -25.90 -3.83 21.71
CA SER A 454 -26.84 -4.36 20.73
C SER A 454 -26.30 -5.65 20.14
N VAL A 455 -27.17 -6.65 20.04
CA VAL A 455 -26.86 -7.94 19.40
C VAL A 455 -27.81 -8.14 18.23
N ARG A 456 -27.26 -8.57 17.09
CA ARG A 456 -27.99 -8.89 15.86
C ARG A 456 -27.41 -10.15 15.24
N SER A 457 -28.28 -10.93 14.61
CA SER A 457 -27.87 -12.08 13.81
C SER A 457 -28.51 -11.96 12.44
N TYR A 458 -27.73 -12.22 11.39
CA TYR A 458 -28.13 -12.14 10.00
C TYR A 458 -27.89 -13.47 9.31
N ALA A 459 -28.78 -13.83 8.39
CA ALA A 459 -28.64 -14.97 7.51
C ALA A 459 -29.01 -14.51 6.10
N ILE A 460 -28.00 -14.29 5.26
CA ILE A 460 -28.14 -13.66 3.95
C ILE A 460 -27.86 -14.72 2.87
N PRO A 461 -28.87 -15.12 2.09
CA PRO A 461 -28.63 -15.97 0.93
C PRO A 461 -27.63 -15.31 -0.01
N LEU A 462 -26.65 -16.07 -0.49
CA LEU A 462 -25.64 -15.56 -1.41
C LEU A 462 -26.28 -14.99 -2.69
N SER A 463 -27.39 -15.59 -3.13
CA SER A 463 -28.21 -15.12 -4.26
C SER A 463 -28.84 -13.75 -4.06
N LEU A 464 -29.01 -13.28 -2.82
CA LEU A 464 -29.46 -11.92 -2.56
C LEU A 464 -28.39 -10.88 -2.89
N LEU A 465 -27.11 -11.26 -2.80
CA LEU A 465 -25.98 -10.37 -3.04
C LEU A 465 -25.61 -10.26 -4.53
N ASP A 466 -26.36 -10.91 -5.41
CA ASP A 466 -26.19 -10.81 -6.86
C ASP A 466 -26.66 -9.41 -7.33
N GLY A 467 -25.70 -8.51 -7.48
CA GLY A 467 -25.94 -7.12 -7.88
C GLY A 467 -26.62 -6.24 -6.82
N GLN A 468 -26.70 -6.70 -5.56
CA GLN A 468 -27.26 -5.92 -4.44
C GLN A 468 -26.37 -5.99 -3.21
N GLU A 469 -26.44 -4.92 -2.41
CA GLU A 469 -25.76 -4.79 -1.12
C GLU A 469 -26.79 -4.93 -0.01
N PHE A 470 -26.38 -5.47 1.13
CA PHE A 470 -27.19 -5.51 2.33
C PHE A 470 -26.65 -4.48 3.33
N THR A 471 -27.53 -3.65 3.88
CA THR A 471 -27.19 -2.65 4.89
C THR A 471 -28.14 -2.73 6.06
N ASP A 472 -27.62 -2.60 7.28
CA ASP A 472 -28.45 -2.45 8.47
C ASP A 472 -27.85 -1.48 9.49
N TYR A 473 -28.72 -0.90 10.31
CA TYR A 473 -28.38 -0.01 11.41
C TYR A 473 -28.60 -0.74 12.74
N VAL A 474 -27.51 -1.07 13.42
CA VAL A 474 -27.52 -2.04 14.53
C VAL A 474 -28.46 -1.61 15.66
N SER A 475 -28.61 -0.31 15.91
CA SER A 475 -29.54 0.25 16.90
C SER A 475 -30.37 1.43 16.36
N GLY A 476 -30.83 1.34 15.11
CA GLY A 476 -31.68 2.36 14.48
C GLY A 476 -30.91 3.53 13.86
N PHE A 477 -31.61 4.54 13.37
CA PHE A 477 -31.00 5.59 12.55
C PHE A 477 -29.92 6.39 13.32
N VAL A 478 -28.78 6.65 12.65
CA VAL A 478 -27.58 7.32 13.21
C VAL A 478 -26.84 6.51 14.30
N SER A 479 -27.19 5.23 14.48
CA SER A 479 -26.34 4.26 15.19
C SER A 479 -25.24 3.71 14.27
N PRO A 480 -24.25 2.99 14.80
CA PRO A 480 -23.30 2.26 13.99
C PRO A 480 -24.03 1.30 13.04
N SER A 481 -23.56 1.23 11.81
CA SER A 481 -24.15 0.43 10.73
C SER A 481 -23.13 -0.51 10.13
N LEU A 482 -23.65 -1.51 9.43
CA LEU A 482 -22.85 -2.45 8.66
C LEU A 482 -23.34 -2.52 7.22
N GLU A 483 -22.44 -2.93 6.36
CA GLU A 483 -22.69 -3.24 4.96
C GLU A 483 -22.08 -4.60 4.62
N ILE A 484 -22.85 -5.42 3.90
CA ILE A 484 -22.39 -6.63 3.22
C ILE A 484 -22.47 -6.32 1.73
N GLY A 485 -21.31 -6.31 1.09
CA GLY A 485 -21.15 -5.95 -0.31
C GLY A 485 -21.74 -6.98 -1.26
N GLN A 486 -21.83 -6.59 -2.53
CA GLN A 486 -22.28 -7.47 -3.61
C GLN A 486 -21.35 -8.68 -3.73
N PHE A 487 -21.91 -9.82 -4.12
CA PHE A 487 -21.11 -10.94 -4.58
C PHE A 487 -20.42 -10.57 -5.89
N ARG A 488 -19.09 -10.56 -5.89
CA ARG A 488 -18.26 -10.32 -7.07
C ARG A 488 -17.83 -11.67 -7.62
N ASN A 489 -18.48 -12.13 -8.68
CA ASN A 489 -18.09 -13.33 -9.40
C ASN A 489 -16.61 -13.26 -9.79
N ILE A 490 -15.87 -14.37 -9.67
CA ILE A 490 -14.44 -14.43 -9.91
C ILE A 490 -14.04 -13.93 -11.31
N GLY A 491 -14.85 -14.16 -12.34
CA GLY A 491 -14.58 -13.65 -13.69
C GLY A 491 -14.54 -12.12 -13.77
N THR A 492 -15.25 -11.43 -12.88
CA THR A 492 -15.26 -9.97 -12.80
C THR A 492 -14.06 -9.40 -12.05
N THR A 493 -13.30 -10.22 -11.32
CA THR A 493 -12.13 -9.81 -10.51
C THR A 493 -10.80 -10.22 -11.17
N LEU A 494 -10.85 -10.89 -12.32
CA LEU A 494 -9.71 -11.39 -13.06
C LEU A 494 -9.58 -10.68 -14.43
N SER A 495 -8.34 -10.45 -14.86
CA SER A 495 -8.05 -9.97 -16.21
C SER A 495 -6.78 -10.61 -16.75
N HIS A 496 -6.86 -11.09 -17.99
CA HIS A 496 -5.72 -11.48 -18.80
C HIS A 496 -5.77 -10.71 -20.12
N ILE A 497 -4.76 -9.86 -20.36
CA ILE A 497 -4.57 -9.19 -21.64
C ILE A 497 -3.41 -9.89 -22.34
N HIS A 498 -3.70 -10.46 -23.52
CA HIS A 498 -2.70 -10.89 -24.49
C HIS A 498 -2.83 -10.01 -25.73
N ALA A 499 -1.81 -9.21 -26.04
CA ALA A 499 -1.87 -8.24 -27.13
C ALA A 499 -0.54 -8.06 -27.85
N GLU A 500 -0.62 -7.80 -29.15
CA GLU A 500 0.48 -7.29 -29.95
C GLU A 500 0.23 -5.82 -30.27
N VAL A 501 1.16 -4.94 -29.92
CA VAL A 501 1.02 -3.50 -30.11
C VAL A 501 2.18 -2.95 -30.93
N GLU A 502 1.88 -2.29 -32.03
CA GLU A 502 2.85 -1.57 -32.84
C GLU A 502 3.17 -0.21 -32.18
N THR A 503 4.44 0.05 -31.90
CA THR A 503 4.94 1.30 -31.31
C THR A 503 6.41 1.49 -31.66
N GLU A 504 6.78 2.72 -32.03
CA GLU A 504 8.17 3.13 -32.24
C GLU A 504 8.83 3.61 -30.94
N SER A 505 8.04 3.83 -29.88
CA SER A 505 8.57 4.32 -28.62
C SER A 505 9.30 3.23 -27.85
N GLN A 506 10.50 3.54 -27.37
CA GLN A 506 11.25 2.73 -26.40
C GLN A 506 10.95 3.13 -24.95
N GLY A 507 9.87 3.88 -24.74
CA GLY A 507 9.40 4.28 -23.42
C GLY A 507 9.02 3.10 -22.55
N ALA A 508 9.17 3.26 -21.24
CA ALA A 508 8.85 2.22 -20.28
C ALA A 508 7.34 1.88 -20.29
N VAL A 509 7.01 0.60 -20.07
CA VAL A 509 5.64 0.08 -20.11
C VAL A 509 5.26 -0.44 -18.73
N TYR A 510 4.11 -0.03 -18.21
CA TYR A 510 3.60 -0.54 -16.93
C TYR A 510 2.09 -0.81 -17.00
N LEU A 511 1.60 -1.58 -16.03
CA LEU A 511 0.18 -1.86 -15.86
C LEU A 511 -0.38 -0.98 -14.75
N ARG A 512 -1.59 -0.48 -14.97
CA ARG A 512 -2.45 0.03 -13.90
C ARG A 512 -3.83 -0.61 -13.96
N CYS A 513 -4.44 -0.83 -12.80
CA CYS A 513 -5.83 -1.26 -12.75
C CYS A 513 -6.60 -0.51 -11.68
N TYR A 514 -7.91 -0.44 -11.87
CA TYR A 514 -8.85 0.15 -10.95
C TYR A 514 -9.98 -0.82 -10.67
N GLN A 515 -10.38 -0.91 -9.41
CA GLN A 515 -11.51 -1.70 -8.93
C GLN A 515 -12.76 -0.81 -8.78
N LYS A 516 -13.94 -1.41 -8.76
CA LYS A 516 -15.23 -0.72 -8.58
C LYS A 516 -15.40 -0.05 -7.23
N ASN A 517 -14.70 -0.52 -6.19
CA ASN A 517 -14.63 0.12 -4.88
C ASN A 517 -13.72 1.37 -4.85
N GLY A 518 -13.07 1.71 -5.97
CA GLY A 518 -12.19 2.88 -6.09
C GLY A 518 -10.71 2.59 -5.83
N ASP A 519 -10.36 1.38 -5.41
CA ASP A 519 -8.96 0.99 -5.23
C ASP A 519 -8.21 0.92 -6.56
N SER A 520 -6.91 1.17 -6.50
CA SER A 520 -6.00 1.15 -7.64
C SER A 520 -4.72 0.38 -7.34
N LEU A 521 -4.14 -0.19 -8.38
CA LEU A 521 -2.80 -0.80 -8.36
C LEU A 521 -1.98 -0.29 -9.55
N PHE A 522 -0.68 -0.11 -9.33
CA PHE A 522 0.31 0.19 -10.37
C PHE A 522 1.49 -0.77 -10.25
N THR A 523 1.93 -1.38 -11.35
CA THR A 523 3.12 -2.22 -11.36
C THR A 523 4.38 -1.39 -11.53
N SER A 524 5.52 -1.93 -11.10
CA SER A 524 6.82 -1.49 -11.62
C SER A 524 6.84 -1.61 -13.16
N PRO A 525 7.65 -0.80 -13.85
CA PRO A 525 7.67 -0.79 -15.31
C PRO A 525 8.57 -1.89 -15.86
N VAL A 526 8.34 -2.27 -17.11
CA VAL A 526 9.38 -2.86 -17.98
C VAL A 526 10.00 -1.70 -18.76
N SER A 527 11.30 -1.47 -18.57
CA SER A 527 12.06 -0.46 -19.33
C SER A 527 12.78 -1.11 -20.51
N PHE A 528 13.28 -0.31 -21.45
CA PHE A 528 14.06 -0.79 -22.59
C PHE A 528 15.49 -0.24 -22.56
N VAL A 529 16.46 -1.04 -23.04
CA VAL A 529 17.83 -0.57 -23.23
C VAL A 529 17.86 0.52 -24.31
N GLU A 530 18.56 1.62 -24.06
CA GLU A 530 18.80 2.65 -25.09
C GLU A 530 19.53 2.05 -26.30
N VAL A 531 18.99 2.27 -27.50
CA VAL A 531 19.70 1.96 -28.75
C VAL A 531 20.86 2.94 -28.88
N LYS A 532 22.08 2.46 -28.67
CA LYS A 532 23.31 3.25 -28.84
C LYS A 532 23.57 3.67 -30.28
#